data_AF-A0A967UM97-F1
#
_entry.id   AF-A0A967UM97-F1
#
_cell.length_a   1.000
_cell.length_b   1.000
_cell.length_c   1.000
_cell.angle_alpha   90.00
_cell.angle_beta   90.00
_cell.angle_gamma   90.00
#
_symmetry.space_group_name_H-M   'P 1'
#
loop_
_entity.id
_entity.type
_entity.pdbx_description
1 polymer ?
#
loop_
_entity_poly.entity_id
_entity_poly.type
_entity_poly.pdbx_seq_one_letter_code
_entity_poly.pdbx_strand_id
1 'polypeptide(L)'
;SAPRSLIEAYKHEFDIEIIHAWGMTEMSPLGTLNRPFSKMDDWPEEKRWAALSRVGRPAACVEMKIVDETERELPWDGQTAGELLVRGPAVLRAYYNNPDASDRFTA
;
A
#
# COMPACT_ATOMS: atom_id res chain seq x y z
N SER A 1 -6.73 7.49 3.54
CA SER A 1 -5.28 7.75 3.65
C SER A 1 -5.03 8.71 4.81
N ALA A 2 -3.86 8.65 5.45
CA ALA A 2 -3.44 9.68 6.39
C ALA A 2 -3.40 11.06 5.68
N PRO A 3 -4.13 12.08 6.16
CA PRO A 3 -4.16 13.39 5.52
C PRO A 3 -2.78 14.02 5.49
N ARG A 4 -2.41 14.63 4.35
CA ARG A 4 -1.12 15.30 4.18
C ARG A 4 -0.85 16.35 5.25
N SER A 5 -1.85 17.18 5.55
CA SER A 5 -1.77 18.23 6.57
C SER A 5 -1.43 17.68 7.95
N LEU A 6 -1.90 16.48 8.29
CA LEU A 6 -1.58 15.81 9.55
C LEU A 6 -0.11 15.37 9.58
N ILE A 7 0.38 14.78 8.48
CA ILE A 7 1.76 14.31 8.36
C ILE A 7 2.74 15.49 8.48
N GLU A 8 2.46 16.58 7.77
CA GLU A 8 3.29 17.79 7.80
C GLU A 8 3.28 18.46 9.16
N ALA A 9 2.10 18.68 9.76
CA ALA A 9 1.98 19.34 11.06
C ALA A 9 2.78 18.59 12.13
N TYR A 10 2.69 17.25 12.17
CA TYR A 10 3.47 16.47 13.15
C TYR A 10 4.98 16.56 12.95
N LYS A 11 5.44 16.63 11.69
CA LYS A 11 6.87 16.83 11.44
C LYS A 11 7.31 18.22 11.85
N HIS A 12 6.59 19.27 11.47
CA HIS A 12 7.05 20.65 11.68
C HIS A 12 6.88 21.13 13.13
N GLU A 13 5.79 20.74 13.80
CA GLU A 13 5.49 21.21 15.16
C GLU A 13 6.18 20.36 16.24
N PHE A 14 6.38 19.07 15.98
CA PHE A 14 6.84 18.12 17.00
C PHE A 14 8.07 17.29 16.59
N ASP A 15 8.60 17.46 15.38
CA ASP A 15 9.67 16.62 14.81
C ASP A 15 9.34 15.11 14.79
N ILE A 16 8.04 14.77 14.70
CA ILE A 16 7.57 13.40 14.66
C ILE A 16 7.32 12.96 13.21
N GLU A 17 7.97 11.88 12.80
CA GLU A 17 7.71 11.25 11.50
C GLU A 17 6.53 10.28 11.56
N ILE A 18 5.46 10.60 10.83
CA ILE A 18 4.33 9.67 10.65
C ILE A 18 4.65 8.69 9.52
N ILE A 19 4.60 7.40 9.82
CA ILE A 19 4.72 6.32 8.83
C ILE A 19 3.31 5.85 8.49
N HIS A 20 2.85 6.20 7.29
CA HIS A 20 1.56 5.74 6.79
C HIS A 20 1.68 4.28 6.34
N ALA A 21 0.80 3.42 6.85
CA ALA A 21 0.70 2.02 6.45
C ALA A 21 -0.72 1.73 5.95
N TRP A 22 -0.82 0.84 4.96
CA TRP A 22 -2.08 0.25 4.54
C TRP A 22 -2.01 -1.26 4.67
N GLY A 23 -3.18 -1.86 4.87
CA GLY A 23 -3.31 -3.26 5.13
C GLY A 23 -4.75 -3.65 5.39
N MET A 24 -4.97 -4.95 5.55
CA MET A 24 -6.28 -5.54 5.81
C MET A 24 -6.09 -6.71 6.78
N THR A 25 -7.16 -7.15 7.44
CA THR A 25 -7.16 -8.33 8.32
C THR A 25 -6.58 -9.57 7.62
N GLU A 26 -6.84 -9.64 6.33
CA GLU A 26 -6.43 -10.66 5.37
C GLU A 26 -4.91 -10.73 5.16
N MET A 27 -4.14 -9.71 5.58
CA MET A 27 -2.70 -9.58 5.36
C MET A 27 -1.88 -9.60 6.67
N SER A 28 -2.53 -9.91 7.80
CA SER A 28 -1.90 -10.04 9.13
C SER A 28 -1.01 -8.87 9.63
N PRO A 29 -1.44 -7.59 9.65
CA PRO A 29 -2.39 -6.91 8.76
C PRO A 29 -1.68 -6.17 7.62
N LEU A 30 -0.35 -6.22 7.55
CA LEU A 30 0.46 -5.22 6.86
C LEU A 30 0.61 -5.49 5.36
N GLY A 31 0.16 -4.56 4.52
CA GLY A 31 0.35 -4.60 3.07
C GLY A 31 1.44 -3.65 2.58
N THR A 32 1.34 -2.36 2.89
CA THR A 32 2.30 -1.34 2.47
C THR A 32 2.77 -0.46 3.61
N LEU A 33 3.95 0.15 3.40
CA LEU A 33 4.58 1.11 4.30
C LEU A 33 5.05 2.31 3.48
N ASN A 34 4.78 3.53 3.95
CA ASN A 34 5.33 4.73 3.35
C ASN A 34 6.41 5.33 4.25
N ARG A 35 7.66 5.02 3.91
CA ARG A 35 8.84 5.61 4.54
C ARG A 35 9.67 6.38 3.52
N PRO A 36 10.30 7.49 3.92
CA PRO A 36 11.35 8.14 3.13
C PRO A 36 12.41 7.11 2.69
N PHE A 37 13.00 7.33 1.52
CA PHE A 37 14.12 6.55 1.02
C PHE A 37 15.17 7.47 0.40
N SER A 38 16.41 7.01 0.33
CA SER A 38 17.59 7.84 -0.01
C SER A 38 17.45 8.68 -1.27
N LYS A 39 16.75 8.21 -2.31
CA LYS A 39 16.58 8.99 -3.55
C LYS A 39 15.65 10.20 -3.39
N MET A 40 14.99 10.36 -2.23
CA MET A 40 14.10 11.48 -1.94
C MET A 40 14.81 12.66 -1.27
N ASP A 41 16.08 12.51 -0.87
CA ASP A 41 16.79 13.53 -0.09
C ASP A 41 16.93 14.85 -0.87
N ASP A 42 17.15 14.75 -2.19
CA ASP A 42 17.26 15.90 -3.10
C ASP A 42 15.92 16.31 -3.74
N TRP A 43 14.79 15.72 -3.32
CA TRP A 43 13.50 16.10 -3.89
C TRP A 43 13.04 17.45 -3.36
N PRO A 44 12.35 18.25 -4.18
CA PRO A 44 11.59 19.39 -3.68
C PRO A 44 10.65 18.94 -2.56
N GLU A 45 10.56 19.73 -1.49
CA GLU A 45 9.77 19.42 -0.30
C GLU A 45 8.32 19.04 -0.63
N GLU A 46 7.67 19.84 -1.48
CA GLU A 46 6.32 19.59 -1.98
C GLU A 46 6.15 18.19 -2.60
N LYS A 47 7.14 17.77 -3.40
CA LYS A 47 7.16 16.45 -4.04
C LYS A 47 7.35 15.34 -3.00
N ARG A 48 8.19 15.57 -1.99
CA ARG A 48 8.41 14.63 -0.88
C ARG A 48 7.12 14.44 -0.08
N TRP A 49 6.41 15.52 0.27
CA TRP A 49 5.16 15.43 1.00
C TRP A 49 4.03 14.78 0.20
N ALA A 50 3.92 15.10 -1.09
CA ALA A 50 2.97 14.43 -1.99
C ALA A 50 3.24 12.91 -2.06
N ALA A 51 4.51 12.49 -2.08
CA ALA A 51 4.87 11.08 -2.06
C ALA A 51 4.59 10.41 -0.71
N LEU A 52 4.93 11.05 0.42
CA LEU A 52 4.70 10.52 1.77
C LEU A 52 3.21 10.45 2.16
N SER A 53 2.35 11.17 1.46
CA SER A 53 0.90 11.11 1.64
C SER A 53 0.24 9.87 0.99
N ARG A 54 0.96 9.15 0.12
CA ARG A 54 0.46 7.89 -0.49
C ARG A 54 0.43 6.75 0.53
N VAL A 55 -0.24 5.65 0.20
CA VAL A 55 -0.31 4.43 1.04
C VAL A 55 1.02 3.69 1.17
N GLY A 56 2.02 4.04 0.34
CA GLY A 56 3.37 3.52 0.44
C GLY A 56 3.70 2.42 -0.57
N ARG A 57 4.78 1.70 -0.28
CA ARG A 57 5.31 0.60 -1.10
C ARG A 57 5.00 -0.74 -0.44
N PRO A 58 4.91 -1.85 -1.20
CA PRO A 58 4.73 -3.18 -0.61
C PRO A 58 5.73 -3.44 0.51
N ALA A 59 5.24 -3.98 1.62
CA ALA A 59 6.08 -4.44 2.71
C ALA A 59 6.94 -5.64 2.25
N ALA A 60 7.97 -5.96 3.03
CA ALA A 60 8.80 -7.13 2.75
C ALA A 60 7.94 -8.39 2.63
N CYS A 61 8.24 -9.23 1.64
CA CYS A 61 7.51 -10.46 1.33
C CYS A 61 6.05 -10.27 0.87
N VAL A 62 5.60 -9.03 0.62
CA VAL A 62 4.31 -8.76 0.00
C VAL A 62 4.54 -8.41 -1.47
N GLU A 63 3.85 -9.13 -2.34
CA GLU A 63 3.78 -8.81 -3.76
C GLU A 63 2.37 -8.33 -4.09
N MET A 64 2.29 -7.37 -5.02
CA MET A 64 1.04 -6.76 -5.43
C MET A 64 1.02 -6.65 -6.95
N LYS A 65 -0.17 -6.62 -7.55
CA LYS A 65 -0.41 -6.17 -8.92
C LYS A 65 -1.81 -5.61 -9.05
N ILE A 66 -2.07 -4.89 -10.14
CA ILE A 66 -3.43 -4.49 -10.53
C ILE A 66 -3.84 -5.24 -11.79
N VAL A 67 -5.11 -5.65 -11.86
CA VAL A 67 -5.68 -6.34 -13.02
C VAL A 67 -6.94 -5.65 -13.55
N ASP A 68 -7.28 -5.89 -14.81
CA ASP A 68 -8.56 -5.52 -15.41
C ASP A 68 -9.66 -6.58 -15.15
N GLU A 69 -10.87 -6.34 -15.65
CA GLU A 69 -12.02 -7.27 -15.54
C GLU A 69 -11.80 -8.63 -16.22
N THR A 70 -10.74 -8.76 -17.04
CA THR A 70 -10.34 -10.00 -17.72
C THR A 70 -9.10 -10.64 -17.08
N GLU A 71 -8.78 -10.25 -15.84
CA GLU A 71 -7.63 -10.71 -15.04
C GLU A 71 -6.25 -10.41 -15.66
N ARG A 72 -6.17 -9.53 -16.67
CA ARG A 72 -4.89 -9.14 -17.28
C ARG A 72 -4.21 -8.09 -16.43
N GLU A 73 -2.91 -8.28 -16.20
CA GLU A 73 -2.08 -7.33 -15.46
C GLU A 73 -1.99 -5.97 -16.17
N LEU A 74 -2.15 -4.90 -15.38
CA LEU A 74 -2.12 -3.52 -15.83
C LEU A 74 -0.76 -2.85 -15.50
N PRO A 75 -0.37 -1.79 -16.23
CA PRO A 75 0.93 -1.13 -16.07
C PRO A 75 1.09 -0.40 -14.73
N TRP A 76 2.34 -0.35 -14.25
CA TRP A 76 2.75 0.37 -13.03
C TRP A 76 3.08 1.85 -13.29
N ASP A 77 2.12 2.60 -13.84
CA ASP A 77 2.32 4.01 -14.24
C ASP A 77 1.86 5.03 -13.16
N GLY A 78 1.20 4.55 -12.10
CA GLY A 78 0.66 5.38 -11.01
C GLY A 78 -0.60 6.17 -11.37
N GLN A 79 -1.22 5.89 -12.52
CA GLN A 79 -2.43 6.54 -13.04
C GLN A 79 -3.53 5.52 -13.38
N THR A 80 -3.14 4.39 -13.98
CA THR A 80 -4.04 3.31 -14.34
C THR A 80 -4.62 2.67 -13.06
N ALA A 81 -5.94 2.55 -13.01
CA ALA A 81 -6.67 1.94 -11.91
C ALA A 81 -7.16 0.54 -12.32
N GLY A 82 -7.13 -0.40 -11.37
CA GLY A 82 -7.59 -1.77 -11.55
C GLY A 82 -7.83 -2.44 -10.20
N GLU A 83 -8.20 -3.71 -10.25
CA GLU A 83 -8.41 -4.51 -9.04
C GLU A 83 -7.06 -4.92 -8.44
N LEU A 84 -6.88 -4.65 -7.14
CA LEU A 84 -5.63 -4.93 -6.43
C LEU A 84 -5.59 -6.40 -6.00
N LEU A 85 -4.62 -7.14 -6.53
CA LEU A 85 -4.30 -8.49 -6.08
C LEU A 85 -3.03 -8.47 -5.23
N VAL A 86 -3.03 -9.24 -4.14
CA VAL A 86 -1.92 -9.31 -3.18
C VAL A 86 -1.56 -10.76 -2.88
N ARG A 87 -0.26 -11.05 -2.72
CA ARG A 87 0.22 -12.36 -2.27
C ARG A 87 1.41 -12.21 -1.33
N GLY A 88 1.58 -13.18 -0.44
CA GLY A 88 2.69 -13.22 0.51
C GLY A 88 2.48 -14.29 1.57
N PRO A 89 3.51 -14.56 2.41
CA PRO A 89 3.47 -15.62 3.41
C PRO A 89 2.46 -15.34 4.54
N ALA A 90 2.06 -14.08 4.73
CA ALA A 90 1.12 -13.65 5.76
C ALA A 90 -0.26 -13.24 5.19
N VAL A 91 -0.50 -13.49 3.90
CA VAL A 91 -1.80 -13.28 3.24
C VAL A 91 -2.64 -14.55 3.40
N LEU A 92 -3.91 -14.43 3.79
CA LEU A 92 -4.77 -15.60 3.95
C LEU A 92 -4.97 -16.34 2.63
N ARG A 93 -5.16 -17.65 2.75
CA ARG A 93 -5.54 -18.52 1.63
C ARG A 93 -7.05 -18.65 1.45
N ALA A 94 -7.79 -18.62 2.56
CA ALA A 94 -9.24 -18.77 2.58
C ALA A 94 -9.78 -18.26 3.92
N TYR A 95 -11.04 -17.84 3.94
CA TYR A 95 -11.74 -17.55 5.19
C TYR A 95 -12.10 -18.84 5.94
N TYR A 96 -12.18 -18.75 7.27
CA TYR A 96 -12.61 -19.87 8.10
C TYR A 96 -14.11 -20.15 7.91
N ASN A 97 -14.45 -21.42 7.67
CA ASN A 97 -15.83 -21.92 7.54
C ASN A 97 -16.71 -21.14 6.54
N ASN A 98 -16.11 -20.69 5.43
CA ASN A 98 -16.82 -19.96 4.38
C ASN A 98 -16.46 -20.52 3.00
N PRO A 99 -17.08 -21.63 2.57
CA PRO A 99 -16.78 -22.28 1.30
C PRO A 99 -17.17 -21.42 0.09
N ASP A 100 -18.14 -20.53 0.22
CA ASP A 100 -18.65 -19.69 -0.87
C ASP A 100 -17.69 -18.54 -1.23
N ALA A 101 -16.73 -18.20 -0.36
CA ALA A 101 -15.75 -17.14 -0.62
C ALA A 101 -14.51 -17.61 -1.41
N SER A 102 -14.58 -18.79 -2.03
CA SER A 102 -13.45 -19.37 -2.77
C SER A 102 -13.05 -18.57 -4.01
N ASP A 103 -14.00 -17.85 -4.62
CA ASP A 103 -13.77 -17.00 -5.79
C ASP A 103 -12.93 -15.75 -5.49
N ARG A 104 -12.81 -15.36 -4.22
CA ARG A 104 -11.98 -14.24 -3.75
C ARG A 104 -10.50 -14.57 -3.64
N PHE A 105 -10.13 -15.84 -3.78
CA PHE A 105 -8.76 -16.32 -3.66
C PHE A 105 -8.38 -17.09 -4.91
N THR A 106 -7.36 -16.62 -5.61
CA THR A 106 -6.78 -17.35 -6.74
C THR A 106 -5.91 -18.50 -6.22
N ALA A 107 -5.87 -19.59 -6.98
CA ALA A 107 -5.18 -20.83 -6.61
C ALA A 107 -3.64 -20.71 -6.61
#